data_AF-A0A2T2RXA7-F1
#
_entry.id   AF-A0A2T2RXA7-F1
#
_cell.length_a   1.000
_cell.length_b   1.000
_cell.length_c   1.000
_cell.angle_alpha   90.00
_cell.angle_beta   90.00
_cell.angle_gamma   90.00
#
_symmetry.space_group_name_H-M   'P 1'
#
loop_
_entity.id
_entity.type
_entity.pdbx_description
1 polymer ?
#
loop_
_entity_poly.entity_id
_entity_poly.type
_entity_poly.pdbx_seq_one_letter_code
_entity_poly.pdbx_strand_id
1 'polypeptide(L)'
;RMKWEEPAPTITTNFINYGSGRFGHPEYIEDNHPENVNRPISLLEGALLQTFPEHYQFAEDNSEISQDLASDFIGNAVPPKLAEMLADSILSHLKNEFPEAESFHAPTGITPAERDFIARVQQPGD
;
A
#
# COMPACT_ATOMS: atom_id res chain seq x y z
N ARG A 1 21.07 0.36 3.32
CA ARG A 1 20.62 -0.01 1.96
C ARG A 1 20.02 -1.41 1.96
N MET A 2 19.02 -1.65 1.11
CA MET A 2 18.41 -2.96 0.82
C MET A 2 19.35 -3.82 -0.05
N LYS A 3 19.06 -5.12 -0.14
CA LYS A 3 19.75 -6.09 -1.00
C LYS A 3 18.73 -6.81 -1.86
N TRP A 4 19.12 -7.23 -3.07
CA TRP A 4 18.20 -7.83 -4.05
C TRP A 4 17.62 -9.17 -3.57
N GLU A 5 18.42 -9.97 -2.89
CA GLU A 5 18.08 -11.35 -2.49
C GLU A 5 17.57 -11.43 -1.04
N GLU A 6 17.37 -10.30 -0.37
CA GLU A 6 16.81 -10.24 0.98
C GLU A 6 15.43 -9.58 0.96
N PRO A 7 14.50 -9.97 1.85
CA PRO A 7 13.24 -9.27 2.01
C PRO A 7 13.45 -7.78 2.33
N ALA A 8 12.54 -6.96 1.81
CA ALA A 8 12.48 -5.55 2.16
C ALA A 8 12.25 -5.36 3.67
N PRO A 9 12.77 -4.28 4.28
CA PRO A 9 12.29 -3.87 5.60
C PRO A 9 10.80 -3.53 5.54
N THR A 10 10.15 -3.48 6.69
CA THR A 10 8.78 -2.94 6.80
C THR A 10 8.74 -1.54 6.20
N ILE A 11 7.89 -1.33 5.18
CA ILE A 11 7.70 -0.02 4.54
C ILE A 11 6.92 0.85 5.50
N THR A 12 7.55 1.92 6.00
CA THR A 12 6.97 2.87 6.95
C THR A 12 6.69 4.20 6.27
N THR A 13 5.91 5.08 6.90
CA THR A 13 5.54 6.40 6.35
C THR A 13 6.69 7.28 5.88
N ASN A 14 7.93 7.01 6.32
CA ASN A 14 9.09 7.82 6.00
C ASN A 14 10.13 7.08 5.14
N PHE A 15 9.73 6.04 4.41
CA PHE A 15 10.66 5.18 3.64
C PHE A 15 11.42 5.95 2.54
N ILE A 16 10.88 7.06 2.04
CA ILE A 16 11.51 7.93 1.05
C ILE A 16 12.71 8.71 1.60
N ASN A 17 12.96 8.64 2.91
CA ASN A 17 14.10 9.30 3.55
C ASN A 17 15.21 8.29 3.86
N TYR A 18 16.40 8.50 3.30
CA TYR A 18 17.52 7.55 3.44
C TYR A 18 17.93 7.29 4.91
N GLY A 19 17.79 8.30 5.78
CA GLY A 19 18.14 8.22 7.20
C GLY A 19 17.09 7.54 8.09
N SER A 20 15.89 7.24 7.58
CA SER A 20 14.80 6.67 8.38
C SER A 20 14.88 5.16 8.56
N GLY A 21 15.84 4.50 7.89
CA GLY A 21 16.03 3.06 8.02
C GLY A 21 16.80 2.44 6.86
N ARG A 22 16.65 1.14 6.66
CA ARG A 22 17.32 0.38 5.60
C ARG A 22 16.58 0.54 4.26
N PHE A 23 16.24 1.76 3.84
CA PHE A 23 15.45 2.03 2.63
C PHE A 23 16.26 2.48 1.41
N GLY A 24 17.59 2.51 1.50
CA GLY A 24 18.44 2.74 0.33
C GLY A 24 18.16 1.69 -0.76
N HIS A 25 17.91 2.14 -1.99
CA HIS A 25 17.69 1.25 -3.14
C HIS A 25 18.89 0.32 -3.35
N PRO A 26 18.73 -0.98 -3.64
CA PRO A 26 19.88 -1.84 -3.95
C PRO A 26 20.66 -1.27 -5.15
N GLU A 27 21.98 -1.29 -5.12
CA GLU A 27 22.74 -0.75 -6.26
C GLU A 27 22.79 -1.76 -7.39
N TYR A 28 22.49 -1.30 -8.61
CA TYR A 28 22.98 -1.89 -9.84
C TYR A 28 23.87 -0.82 -10.48
N ILE A 29 25.18 -1.07 -10.59
CA ILE A 29 26.04 -0.19 -11.37
C ILE A 29 25.77 -0.54 -12.83
N GLU A 30 24.79 0.13 -13.44
CA GLU A 30 24.73 0.21 -14.89
C GLU A 30 25.64 1.34 -15.33
N ASP A 31 26.52 1.04 -16.29
CA ASP A 31 27.60 1.91 -16.79
C ASP A 31 27.13 3.30 -17.32
N ASN A 32 25.83 3.61 -17.29
CA ASN A 32 25.23 4.76 -17.95
C ASN A 32 24.49 5.76 -17.04
N HIS A 33 24.36 5.56 -15.72
CA HIS A 33 23.76 6.57 -14.81
C HIS A 33 24.33 6.56 -13.37
N PRO A 34 25.56 7.07 -13.16
CA PRO A 34 26.20 7.11 -11.85
C PRO A 34 25.49 8.02 -10.82
N GLU A 35 24.62 8.93 -11.24
CA GLU A 35 23.86 9.83 -10.36
C GLU A 35 22.68 9.16 -9.65
N ASN A 36 22.25 7.97 -10.10
CA ASN A 36 21.15 7.22 -9.48
C ASN A 36 21.62 6.28 -8.35
N VAL A 37 22.91 6.32 -8.03
CA VAL A 37 23.52 5.57 -6.93
C VAL A 37 23.35 6.37 -5.63
N ASN A 38 23.04 5.71 -4.51
CA ASN A 38 22.84 6.35 -3.20
C ASN A 38 21.52 7.10 -2.93
N ARG A 39 20.42 6.66 -3.56
CA ARG A 39 19.07 7.11 -3.20
C ARG A 39 18.30 6.14 -2.31
N PRO A 40 17.28 6.60 -1.55
CA PRO A 40 16.22 5.76 -1.02
C PRO A 40 15.35 5.17 -2.15
N ILE A 41 14.55 4.15 -1.84
CA ILE A 41 13.54 3.65 -2.77
C ILE A 41 12.50 4.73 -3.10
N SER A 42 11.95 4.69 -4.30
CA SER A 42 10.94 5.62 -4.80
C SER A 42 9.55 5.27 -4.24
N LEU A 43 8.60 6.21 -4.37
CA LEU A 43 7.20 5.96 -3.99
C LEU A 43 6.62 4.72 -4.71
N LEU A 44 6.90 4.58 -6.01
CA LEU A 44 6.45 3.43 -6.78
C LEU A 44 7.05 2.12 -6.27
N GLU A 45 8.35 2.11 -5.98
CA GLU A 45 9.02 0.92 -5.41
C GLU A 45 8.43 0.54 -4.06
N GLY A 46 8.18 1.52 -3.18
CA GLY A 46 7.50 1.30 -1.90
C GLY A 46 6.08 0.73 -2.06
N ALA A 47 5.31 1.27 -3.01
CA ALA A 47 3.96 0.79 -3.32
C ALA A 47 3.97 -0.66 -3.85
N LEU A 48 4.89 -0.99 -4.75
CA LEU A 48 5.04 -2.34 -5.29
C LEU A 48 5.48 -3.34 -4.22
N LEU A 49 6.39 -2.95 -3.31
CA LEU A 49 6.76 -3.76 -2.15
C LEU A 49 5.59 -3.99 -1.19
N GLN A 50 4.71 -3.00 -1.04
CA GLN A 50 3.42 -3.13 -0.35
C GLN A 50 2.36 -3.87 -1.18
N THR A 51 2.70 -4.41 -2.35
CA THR A 51 1.81 -5.19 -3.24
C THR A 51 0.65 -4.40 -3.84
N PHE A 52 0.75 -3.07 -3.91
CA PHE A 52 -0.18 -2.29 -4.69
C PHE A 52 -0.09 -2.66 -6.18
N PRO A 53 -1.22 -2.64 -6.92
CA PRO A 53 -1.19 -2.71 -8.38
C PRO A 53 -0.32 -1.60 -8.97
N GLU A 54 0.36 -1.89 -10.09
CA GLU A 54 1.29 -0.95 -10.75
C GLU A 54 0.62 0.39 -11.13
N HIS A 55 -0.66 0.36 -11.44
CA HIS A 55 -1.46 1.54 -11.82
C HIS A 55 -2.39 2.02 -10.71
N TYR A 56 -2.09 1.73 -9.45
CA TYR A 56 -2.89 2.20 -8.33
C TYR A 56 -2.83 3.73 -8.20
N GLN A 57 -4.00 4.35 -8.14
CA GLN A 57 -4.13 5.80 -7.99
C GLN A 57 -4.34 6.15 -6.52
N PHE A 58 -3.37 6.87 -5.94
CA PHE A 58 -3.45 7.37 -4.56
C PHE A 58 -4.22 8.69 -4.42
N ALA A 59 -4.57 9.31 -5.55
CA ALA A 59 -5.31 10.55 -5.63
C ALA A 59 -6.11 10.59 -6.94
N GLU A 60 -7.13 11.45 -7.02
CA GLU A 60 -7.94 11.62 -8.23
C GLU A 60 -7.13 12.19 -9.39
N ASP A 61 -7.55 11.88 -10.62
CA ASP A 61 -6.94 12.42 -11.83
C ASP A 61 -6.91 13.97 -11.77
N ASN A 62 -5.71 14.55 -11.92
CA ASN A 62 -5.39 15.99 -11.83
C ASN A 62 -5.32 16.60 -10.42
N SER A 63 -5.39 15.79 -9.36
CA SER A 63 -5.06 16.26 -8.01
C SER A 63 -3.57 16.06 -7.71
N GLU A 64 -2.88 17.14 -7.30
CA GLU A 64 -1.50 17.05 -6.84
C GLU A 64 -1.47 16.65 -5.36
N ILE A 65 -0.73 15.59 -5.03
CA ILE A 65 -0.43 15.22 -3.64
C ILE A 65 1.07 15.36 -3.37
N SER A 66 1.41 15.72 -2.13
CA SER A 66 2.81 15.79 -1.72
C SER A 66 3.42 14.39 -1.64
N GLN A 67 4.75 14.32 -1.76
CA GLN A 67 5.48 13.05 -1.60
C GLN A 67 5.31 12.48 -0.19
N ASP A 68 5.26 13.33 0.83
CA ASP A 68 5.05 12.92 2.21
C ASP A 68 3.68 12.27 2.40
N LEU A 69 2.62 12.86 1.83
CA LEU A 69 1.27 12.29 1.91
C LEU A 69 1.16 10.96 1.16
N ALA A 70 1.78 10.85 -0.01
CA ALA A 70 1.85 9.58 -0.73
C ALA A 70 2.61 8.50 0.06
N SER A 71 3.72 8.89 0.71
CA SER A 71 4.51 8.00 1.57
C SER A 71 3.72 7.56 2.80
N ASP A 72 2.91 8.44 3.40
CA ASP A 72 1.99 8.11 4.49
C ASP A 72 0.93 7.09 4.05
N PHE A 73 0.31 7.29 2.89
CA PHE A 73 -0.68 6.35 2.35
C PHE A 73 -0.08 4.97 2.12
N ILE A 74 1.11 4.90 1.52
CA ILE A 74 1.79 3.64 1.24
C ILE A 74 2.29 2.97 2.54
N GLY A 75 2.88 3.74 3.46
CA GLY A 75 3.50 3.23 4.67
C GLY A 75 2.50 2.73 5.72
N ASN A 76 1.33 3.37 5.81
CA ASN A 76 0.27 2.96 6.75
C ASN A 76 -0.67 1.88 6.21
N ALA A 77 -0.63 1.61 4.90
CA ALA A 77 -1.52 0.66 4.28
C ALA A 77 -1.27 -0.78 4.74
N VAL A 78 -2.35 -1.57 4.77
CA VAL A 78 -2.26 -3.03 4.74
C VAL A 78 -1.95 -3.46 3.30
N PRO A 79 -0.95 -4.32 3.06
CA PRO A 79 -0.64 -4.80 1.72
C PRO A 79 -1.88 -5.42 1.04
N PRO A 80 -2.28 -5.00 -0.19
CA PRO A 80 -3.48 -5.51 -0.84
C PRO A 80 -3.53 -7.04 -0.99
N LYS A 81 -2.40 -7.69 -1.32
CA LYS A 81 -2.34 -9.16 -1.40
C LYS A 81 -2.57 -9.84 -0.05
N LEU A 82 -2.12 -9.24 1.05
CA LEU A 82 -2.39 -9.76 2.38
C LEU A 82 -3.87 -9.63 2.73
N ALA A 83 -4.47 -8.48 2.40
CA ALA A 83 -5.89 -8.25 2.61
C ALA A 83 -6.77 -9.23 1.81
N GLU A 84 -6.40 -9.50 0.56
CA GLU A 84 -7.06 -10.50 -0.30
C GLU A 84 -7.02 -11.90 0.33
N MET A 85 -5.84 -12.38 0.71
CA MET A 85 -5.70 -13.70 1.36
C MET A 85 -6.49 -13.81 2.67
N LEU A 86 -6.53 -12.73 3.44
CA LEU A 86 -7.32 -12.69 4.68
C LEU A 86 -8.82 -12.75 4.38
N ALA A 87 -9.30 -11.99 3.38
CA ALA A 87 -10.69 -12.01 2.97
C ALA A 87 -11.12 -13.41 2.51
N ASP A 88 -10.31 -14.09 1.70
CA ASP A 88 -10.56 -15.46 1.26
C ASP A 88 -10.66 -16.44 2.43
N SER A 89 -9.78 -16.30 3.42
CA SER A 89 -9.83 -17.12 4.63
C SER A 89 -11.11 -16.89 5.44
N ILE A 90 -11.54 -15.63 5.58
CA ILE A 90 -12.77 -15.28 6.29
C ILE A 90 -13.99 -15.82 5.53
N LEU A 91 -14.06 -15.61 4.22
CA LEU A 91 -15.16 -16.10 3.39
C LEU A 91 -15.26 -17.62 3.43
N SER A 92 -14.12 -18.31 3.39
CA SER A 92 -14.07 -19.78 3.49
C SER A 92 -14.59 -20.25 4.84
N HIS A 93 -14.19 -19.60 5.93
CA HIS A 93 -14.71 -19.91 7.27
C HIS A 93 -16.22 -19.68 7.37
N LEU A 94 -16.72 -18.56 6.86
CA LEU A 94 -18.15 -18.24 6.87
C LEU A 94 -18.97 -19.23 6.05
N LYS A 95 -18.47 -19.66 4.88
CA LYS A 95 -19.15 -20.69 4.06
C LYS A 95 -19.24 -22.04 4.78
N ASN A 96 -18.19 -22.41 5.50
CA ASN A 96 -18.16 -23.68 6.23
C ASN A 96 -19.09 -23.68 7.45
N GLU A 97 -19.12 -22.58 8.22
CA GLU A 97 -19.95 -22.47 9.43
C GLU A 97 -21.42 -22.11 9.10
N PHE A 98 -21.67 -21.41 7.99
CA PHE A 98 -22.98 -20.91 7.61
C PHE A 98 -23.31 -21.22 6.13
N PRO A 99 -23.50 -22.49 5.74
CA PRO A 99 -23.78 -22.88 4.36
C PRO A 99 -25.09 -22.30 3.79
N GLU A 100 -26.05 -21.95 4.65
CA GLU A 100 -27.32 -21.28 4.26
C GLU A 100 -27.11 -19.82 3.78
N ALA A 101 -25.94 -19.22 4.08
CA ALA A 101 -25.62 -17.84 3.76
C ALA A 101 -25.17 -17.62 2.30
N GLU A 102 -25.19 -18.64 1.44
CA GLU A 102 -24.91 -18.46 0.00
C GLU A 102 -25.89 -17.51 -0.71
N SER A 103 -27.04 -17.23 -0.09
CA SER A 103 -27.98 -16.20 -0.55
C SER A 103 -27.56 -14.76 -0.20
N PHE A 104 -26.51 -14.59 0.62
CA PHE A 104 -25.98 -13.28 1.00
C PHE A 104 -25.15 -12.71 -0.15
N HIS A 105 -25.79 -11.92 -1.02
CA HIS A 105 -25.06 -11.06 -1.95
C HIS A 105 -24.26 -10.05 -1.14
N ALA A 106 -22.93 -10.11 -1.24
CA ALA A 106 -22.08 -9.03 -0.74
C ALA A 106 -22.62 -7.71 -1.31
N PRO A 107 -22.87 -6.68 -0.48
CA PRO A 107 -23.32 -5.41 -0.99
C PRO A 107 -22.27 -4.91 -2.00
N THR A 108 -22.63 -4.87 -3.28
CA THR A 108 -21.74 -4.51 -4.39
C THR A 108 -21.43 -3.00 -4.42
N GLY A 109 -21.47 -2.34 -3.28
CA GLY A 109 -21.20 -0.92 -3.14
C GLY A 109 -21.11 -0.50 -1.69
N ILE A 110 -20.19 0.44 -1.43
CA ILE A 110 -20.11 1.16 -0.16
C ILE A 110 -21.43 1.93 0.00
N THR A 111 -22.16 1.64 1.06
CA THR A 111 -23.41 2.33 1.39
C THR A 111 -23.13 3.82 1.63
N PRO A 112 -24.10 4.72 1.43
CA PRO A 112 -23.93 6.14 1.76
C PRO A 112 -23.44 6.36 3.21
N ALA A 113 -23.88 5.53 4.16
CA ALA A 113 -23.45 5.60 5.56
C ALA A 113 -21.99 5.21 5.75
N GLU A 114 -21.50 4.21 5.04
CA GLU A 114 -20.09 3.81 5.06
C GLU A 114 -19.20 4.85 4.38
N ARG A 115 -19.67 5.51 3.30
CA ARG A 115 -18.95 6.65 2.70
C ARG A 115 -18.83 7.81 3.68
N ASP A 116 -19.90 8.15 4.38
CA ASP A 116 -19.90 9.20 5.41
C ASP A 116 -18.97 8.85 6.57
N PHE A 117 -18.91 7.58 6.97
CA PHE A 117 -18.00 7.12 8.01
C PHE A 117 -16.53 7.23 7.58
N ILE A 118 -16.19 6.72 6.39
CA ILE A 118 -14.82 6.80 5.83
C ILE A 118 -14.39 8.26 5.66
N ALA A 119 -15.28 9.12 5.13
CA ALA A 119 -15.03 10.54 4.97
C ALA A 119 -14.74 11.25 6.30
N ARG A 120 -15.45 10.87 7.39
CA ARG A 120 -15.21 11.42 8.74
C ARG A 120 -13.90 10.95 9.34
N VAL A 121 -13.48 9.72 9.07
CA VAL A 121 -12.20 9.16 9.58
C VAL A 121 -11.00 9.76 8.85
N GLN A 122 -11.16 10.16 7.59
CA GLN A 122 -10.09 10.75 6.77
C GLN A 122 -9.93 12.28 6.93
N GLN A 123 -10.79 12.95 7.70
CA GLN A 123 -10.56 14.36 8.02
C GLN A 123 -9.51 14.46 9.15
N PRO A 124 -8.42 15.21 8.97
CA PRO A 124 -7.49 15.46 10.06
C PRO A 124 -8.24 16.21 11.15
N GLY A 125 -8.18 15.71 12.39
CA GLY A 125 -8.77 16.39 13.54
C GLY A 125 -8.12 17.77 13.73
N ASP A 126 -8.97 18.79 13.93
CA ASP A 126 -8.59 20.12 14.39
C ASP A 126 -7.79 20.09 15.71
#